data_AF-A0A7Y3DYI0-F1
#
_entry.id   AF-A0A7Y3DYI0-F1
#
_cell.length_a   1.000
_cell.length_b   1.000
_cell.length_c   1.000
_cell.angle_alpha   90.00
_cell.angle_beta   90.00
_cell.angle_gamma   90.00
#
_symmetry.space_group_name_H-M   'P 1'
#
loop_
_entity.id
_entity.type
_entity.pdbx_description
1 polymer ?
#
loop_
_entity_poly.entity_id
_entity_poly.type
_entity_poly.pdbx_seq_one_letter_code
_entity_poly.pdbx_strand_id
1 'polypeptide(L)'
;MIRITRIALYASLILSFGPTAAQEPAAAPDPAHTWDLTEIYASEPDWDAARKDVLAELENIISTKGKLGDSADSLYQALDQISDTSRKASRVYSYASLKADEDLRETADQERRQLAQSMFAQLGEATSWVQPEILRVGEETIESYMREDPRLQRFAYQLGDILRNAPHTLGDEAEATLAYFSQSFSAPSSIYSMVANSDIPWPEVEFSTGQTARIDAQGYSRYRASPIREDRKQAFDAFWGKWQEYRNTTGTVINAHLQTQVALAKARHFDSVLERELFQDNLPPEIYRTLVAEVNKGLPTLHRYFGLRQRMLGLDDLHYYDLYPPLVSLDKEFDFDTSKAITLEAMSTLGNEWVERQTAAMSQRWMHVHPQRGKRSGAYMNPGAYDVHPFVLLNHNDDYVSLSTMAHEWGHAMHTLYAAEAQPFDTANYAIFLAEIPSTSLELVLQDYMVKNAESDEERLFYLGSALESLRTTFFRQTMFAEFELALYEAVERGEALSGEGISEMYGELLRRYHGHDAGVVQIADLYINEWMFVPHFYYNMYVFQYATSQTAGTALYENIVEEGQPAIDNFKTLLRAGGSDYPNQILLRAGVDLASPEPYRAVIRKMNAIMDEMESILAES
;
A
#
# COMPACT_ATOMS: atom_id res chain seq x y z
N MET A 1 15.53 14.42 3.03
CA MET A 1 14.48 14.39 4.07
C MET A 1 14.72 13.14 4.88
N ILE A 2 15.08 13.28 6.15
CA ILE A 2 15.29 12.14 7.05
C ILE A 2 14.01 11.28 7.05
N ARG A 3 14.12 9.95 6.95
CA ARG A 3 12.96 9.02 7.00
C ARG A 3 12.02 9.28 8.19
N ILE A 4 12.53 9.91 9.25
CA ILE A 4 11.79 10.40 10.41
C ILE A 4 10.60 11.32 10.03
N THR A 5 10.69 12.14 8.98
CA THR A 5 9.55 12.99 8.55
C THR A 5 8.50 12.22 7.74
N ARG A 6 8.82 11.01 7.26
CA ARG A 6 7.86 10.14 6.58
C ARG A 6 6.94 9.39 7.56
N ILE A 7 7.21 9.42 8.86
CA ILE A 7 6.48 8.68 9.92
C ILE A 7 4.98 9.02 10.00
N ALA A 8 4.53 10.15 9.44
CA ALA A 8 3.14 10.62 9.59
C ALA A 8 2.20 10.39 8.39
N LEU A 9 2.67 9.85 7.26
CA LEU A 9 1.89 9.82 6.01
C LEU A 9 1.66 8.44 5.40
N TYR A 10 1.80 7.39 6.20
CA TYR A 10 1.56 6.02 5.75
C TYR A 10 0.24 5.49 6.29
N ALA A 11 -0.81 5.70 5.51
CA ALA A 11 -1.90 4.74 5.43
C ALA A 11 -1.63 3.92 4.17
N SER A 12 -1.38 2.62 4.31
CA SER A 12 -1.57 1.69 3.19
C SER A 12 -3.03 1.84 2.75
N LEU A 13 -3.27 2.56 1.67
CA LEU A 13 -4.59 2.63 1.07
C LEU A 13 -4.77 1.36 0.24
N ILE A 14 -5.29 0.30 0.85
CA ILE A 14 -6.06 -0.66 0.07
C ILE A 14 -7.42 -0.02 -0.17
N LEU A 15 -7.55 0.61 -1.34
CA LEU A 15 -8.84 1.00 -1.88
C LEU A 15 -9.53 -0.27 -2.42
N SER A 16 -10.01 -1.13 -1.52
CA SER A 16 -11.10 -2.02 -1.83
C SER A 16 -12.34 -1.14 -1.99
N PHE A 17 -12.64 -0.74 -3.22
CA PHE A 17 -13.88 -0.04 -3.56
C PHE A 17 -15.06 -1.02 -3.44
N GLY A 18 -15.52 -1.27 -2.21
CA GLY A 18 -16.85 -1.79 -1.95
C GLY A 18 -17.89 -0.69 -2.21
N PRO A 19 -19.11 -1.04 -2.64
CA PRO A 19 -20.15 -0.04 -2.88
C PRO A 19 -20.55 0.63 -1.56
N THR A 20 -20.16 1.88 -1.35
CA THR A 20 -20.74 2.72 -0.30
C THR A 20 -22.15 3.09 -0.69
N ALA A 21 -23.14 2.44 -0.06
CA ALA A 21 -24.52 2.90 -0.14
C ALA A 21 -24.60 4.35 0.39
N ALA A 22 -25.37 5.20 -0.29
CA ALA A 22 -25.67 6.54 0.20
C ALA A 22 -26.42 6.41 1.54
N GLN A 23 -25.72 6.64 2.66
CA GLN A 23 -26.30 6.50 3.99
C GLN A 23 -27.13 7.74 4.38
N GLU A 24 -28.41 7.50 4.68
CA GLU A 24 -29.29 8.36 5.48
C GLU A 24 -28.70 8.64 6.89
N PRO A 25 -29.19 9.65 7.66
CA PRO A 25 -28.52 10.08 8.89
C PRO A 25 -28.43 8.96 9.93
N ALA A 26 -27.22 8.44 10.15
CA ALA A 26 -26.96 7.42 11.16
C ALA A 26 -27.06 7.99 12.58
N ALA A 27 -27.52 7.15 13.51
CA ALA A 27 -27.37 7.35 14.94
C ALA A 27 -25.88 7.53 15.31
N ALA A 28 -25.59 8.11 16.48
CA ALA A 28 -24.22 8.22 16.97
C ALA A 28 -23.55 6.82 16.97
N PRO A 29 -22.29 6.70 16.55
CA PRO A 29 -21.61 5.42 16.49
C PRO A 29 -21.55 4.74 17.86
N ASP A 30 -21.70 3.43 17.88
CA ASP A 30 -21.57 2.64 19.11
C ASP A 30 -20.14 2.81 19.66
N PRO A 31 -19.96 3.32 20.89
CA PRO A 31 -18.64 3.42 21.51
C PRO A 31 -17.91 2.07 21.58
N ALA A 32 -18.62 0.95 21.68
CA ALA A 32 -18.00 -0.38 21.69
C ALA A 32 -17.28 -0.72 20.38
N HIS A 33 -17.72 -0.15 19.25
CA HIS A 33 -17.16 -0.38 17.90
C HIS A 33 -16.37 0.83 17.36
N THR A 34 -16.04 1.76 18.26
CA THR A 34 -15.24 2.94 17.97
C THR A 34 -14.01 2.91 18.86
N TRP A 35 -12.85 3.23 18.30
CA TRP A 35 -11.60 3.23 19.05
C TRP A 35 -11.62 4.20 20.25
N ASP A 36 -10.69 4.02 21.18
CA ASP A 36 -10.49 4.92 22.30
C ASP A 36 -9.19 5.73 22.12
N LEU A 37 -9.30 6.98 21.71
CA LEU A 37 -8.14 7.86 21.51
C LEU A 37 -7.61 8.47 22.82
N THR A 38 -8.25 8.20 23.97
CA THR A 38 -7.81 8.75 25.27
C THR A 38 -6.46 8.21 25.73
N GLU A 39 -6.05 7.04 25.22
CA GLU A 39 -4.71 6.49 25.44
C GLU A 39 -3.61 7.32 24.74
N ILE A 40 -3.95 8.02 23.65
CA ILE A 40 -3.03 8.97 23.01
C ILE A 40 -3.01 10.29 23.80
N TYR A 41 -4.17 10.92 23.98
CA TYR A 41 -4.37 12.11 24.82
C TYR A 41 -5.75 12.09 25.47
N ALA A 42 -5.82 12.31 26.78
CA ALA A 42 -7.07 12.27 27.53
C ALA A 42 -8.08 13.36 27.13
N SER A 43 -7.60 14.48 26.58
CA SER A 43 -8.43 15.59 26.14
C SER A 43 -7.77 16.44 25.05
N GLU A 44 -8.57 17.23 24.34
CA GLU A 44 -8.05 18.19 23.34
C GLU A 44 -7.08 19.24 23.93
N PRO A 45 -7.30 19.78 25.14
CA PRO A 45 -6.29 20.60 25.81
C PRO A 45 -4.96 19.89 26.03
N ASP A 46 -4.96 18.60 26.40
CA ASP A 46 -3.72 17.82 26.58
C ASP A 46 -2.98 17.64 25.26
N TRP A 47 -3.74 17.38 24.18
CA TRP A 47 -3.19 17.32 22.82
C TRP A 47 -2.56 18.65 22.40
N ASP A 48 -3.24 19.78 22.62
CA ASP A 48 -2.72 21.09 22.20
C ASP A 48 -1.50 21.52 23.04
N ALA A 49 -1.47 21.14 24.32
CA ALA A 49 -0.28 21.31 25.16
C ALA A 49 0.90 20.51 24.60
N ALA A 50 0.72 19.23 24.28
CA ALA A 50 1.78 18.41 23.70
C ALA A 50 2.26 18.93 22.33
N ARG A 51 1.36 19.45 21.50
CA ARG A 51 1.70 20.11 20.24
C ARG A 51 2.57 21.36 20.47
N LYS A 52 2.23 22.18 21.47
CA LYS A 52 3.02 23.36 21.85
C LYS A 52 4.39 22.98 22.41
N ASP A 53 4.48 21.89 23.17
CA ASP A 53 5.76 21.39 23.67
C ASP A 53 6.68 20.97 22.52
N VAL A 54 6.15 20.25 21.51
CA VAL A 54 6.92 19.91 20.29
C VAL A 54 7.44 21.17 19.59
N LEU A 55 6.58 22.20 19.44
CA LEU A 55 6.98 23.46 18.81
C LEU A 55 8.07 24.20 19.59
N ALA A 56 8.03 24.15 20.92
CA ALA A 56 9.03 24.79 21.77
C ALA A 56 10.42 24.11 21.66
N GLU A 57 10.47 22.80 21.43
CA GLU A 57 11.74 22.07 21.25
C GLU A 57 12.45 22.39 19.93
N LEU A 58 11.75 22.97 18.94
CA LEU A 58 12.34 23.27 17.64
C LEU A 58 13.51 24.26 17.73
N GLU A 59 13.43 25.25 18.61
CA GLU A 59 14.52 26.22 18.83
C GLU A 59 15.78 25.52 19.38
N ASN A 60 15.59 24.54 20.27
CA ASN A 60 16.69 23.77 20.82
C ASN A 60 17.36 22.90 19.74
N ILE A 61 16.57 22.24 18.88
CA ILE A 61 17.10 21.50 17.72
C ILE A 61 17.91 22.43 16.82
N ILE A 62 17.34 23.58 16.44
CA ILE A 62 18.02 24.56 15.57
C ILE A 62 19.34 25.04 16.20
N SER A 63 19.41 25.17 17.53
CA SER A 63 20.63 25.58 18.24
C SER A 63 21.79 24.58 18.13
N THR A 64 21.53 23.32 17.71
CA THR A 64 22.54 22.29 17.47
C THR A 64 23.13 22.34 16.06
N LYS A 65 22.56 23.14 15.16
CA LYS A 65 23.06 23.32 13.79
C LYS A 65 24.51 23.80 13.77
N GLY A 66 25.32 23.18 12.91
CA GLY A 66 26.74 23.45 12.75
C GLY A 66 27.65 22.71 13.75
N LYS A 67 27.10 21.87 14.63
CA LYS A 67 27.83 21.20 15.72
C LYS A 67 27.92 19.67 15.58
N LEU A 68 27.32 19.07 14.53
CA LEU A 68 27.33 17.61 14.37
C LEU A 68 28.75 17.06 14.15
N GLY A 69 29.65 17.90 13.64
CA GLY A 69 31.05 17.56 13.42
C GLY A 69 31.97 17.79 14.62
N ASP A 70 31.51 18.42 15.71
CA ASP A 70 32.39 18.82 16.82
C ASP A 70 32.92 17.62 17.62
N SER A 71 32.11 16.57 17.80
CA SER A 71 32.47 15.33 18.50
C SER A 71 31.39 14.24 18.32
N ALA A 72 31.69 13.00 18.71
CA ALA A 72 30.70 11.94 18.79
C ALA A 72 29.53 12.26 19.75
N ASP A 73 29.80 12.93 20.88
CA ASP A 73 28.76 13.32 21.84
C ASP A 73 27.84 14.40 21.26
N SER A 74 28.37 15.41 20.57
CA SER A 74 27.54 16.46 19.96
C SER A 74 26.62 15.91 18.86
N LEU A 75 27.11 14.96 18.05
CA LEU A 75 26.29 14.22 17.10
C LEU A 75 25.18 13.44 17.81
N TYR A 76 25.52 12.68 18.87
CA TYR A 76 24.55 11.90 19.63
C TYR A 76 23.45 12.78 20.23
N GLN A 77 23.80 13.86 20.93
CA GLN A 77 22.83 14.73 21.60
C GLN A 77 21.84 15.35 20.60
N ALA A 78 22.33 15.77 19.44
CA ALA A 78 21.46 16.32 18.39
C ALA A 78 20.50 15.27 17.83
N LEU A 79 21.00 14.07 17.49
CA LEU A 79 20.16 12.99 16.95
C LEU A 79 19.13 12.49 17.97
N ASP A 80 19.52 12.36 19.24
CA ASP A 80 18.64 11.95 20.33
C ASP A 80 17.51 12.96 20.55
N GLN A 81 17.83 14.26 20.58
CA GLN A 81 16.82 15.31 20.70
C GLN A 81 15.85 15.35 19.51
N ILE A 82 16.37 15.17 18.29
CA ILE A 82 15.55 15.11 17.08
C ILE A 82 14.63 13.89 17.10
N SER A 83 15.16 12.72 17.46
CA SER A 83 14.38 11.50 17.63
C SER A 83 13.25 11.70 18.64
N ASP A 84 13.56 12.17 19.85
CA ASP A 84 12.57 12.36 20.92
C ASP A 84 11.47 13.36 20.53
N THR A 85 11.85 14.45 19.86
CA THR A 85 10.89 15.44 19.37
C THR A 85 10.02 14.86 18.28
N SER A 86 10.59 14.04 17.39
CA SER A 86 9.85 13.39 16.31
C SER A 86 8.90 12.30 16.80
N ARG A 87 9.27 11.56 17.85
CA ARG A 87 8.39 10.62 18.55
C ARG A 87 7.16 11.32 19.10
N LYS A 88 7.35 12.45 19.81
CA LYS A 88 6.26 13.28 20.32
C LYS A 88 5.39 13.87 19.21
N ALA A 89 6.02 14.39 18.15
CA ALA A 89 5.32 14.93 16.98
C ALA A 89 4.42 13.90 16.29
N SER A 90 4.92 12.67 16.15
CA SER A 90 4.16 11.55 15.56
C SER A 90 2.92 11.22 16.39
N ARG A 91 3.04 11.19 17.73
CA ARG A 91 1.91 11.02 18.65
C ARG A 91 0.85 12.13 18.51
N VAL A 92 1.28 13.39 18.45
CA VAL A 92 0.39 14.56 18.26
C VAL A 92 -0.39 14.44 16.95
N TYR A 93 0.27 14.04 15.87
CA TYR A 93 -0.38 13.87 14.58
C TYR A 93 -1.33 12.68 14.55
N SER A 94 -0.94 11.53 15.11
CA SER A 94 -1.82 10.34 15.15
C SER A 94 -3.17 10.67 15.79
N TYR A 95 -3.19 11.35 16.94
CA TYR A 95 -4.45 11.79 17.55
C TYR A 95 -5.29 12.66 16.60
N ALA A 96 -4.68 13.72 16.04
CA ALA A 96 -5.40 14.66 15.19
C ALA A 96 -5.89 14.00 13.88
N SER A 97 -5.09 13.11 13.29
CA SER A 97 -5.44 12.38 12.08
C SER A 97 -6.58 11.41 12.33
N LEU A 98 -6.45 10.54 13.34
CA LEU A 98 -7.47 9.54 13.70
C LEU A 98 -8.79 10.23 14.04
N LYS A 99 -8.76 11.27 14.88
CA LYS A 99 -9.96 12.01 15.27
C LYS A 99 -10.69 12.59 14.07
N ALA A 100 -9.95 13.21 13.15
CA ALA A 100 -10.52 13.79 11.95
C ALA A 100 -10.97 12.75 10.90
N ASP A 101 -10.57 11.49 11.02
CA ASP A 101 -11.02 10.38 10.15
C ASP A 101 -12.30 9.73 10.66
N GLU A 102 -12.70 9.99 11.91
CA GLU A 102 -14.02 9.62 12.45
C GLU A 102 -15.13 10.32 11.67
N ASP A 103 -15.03 11.63 11.44
CA ASP A 103 -15.97 12.38 10.61
C ASP A 103 -15.30 13.57 9.89
N LEU A 104 -15.14 13.42 8.58
CA LEU A 104 -14.55 14.41 7.67
C LEU A 104 -15.36 15.72 7.59
N ARG A 105 -16.59 15.75 8.13
CA ARG A 105 -17.45 16.94 8.15
C ARG A 105 -17.21 17.81 9.38
N GLU A 106 -16.54 17.30 10.41
CA GLU A 106 -16.27 18.05 11.65
C GLU A 106 -15.12 19.03 11.46
N THR A 107 -15.46 20.29 11.20
CA THR A 107 -14.48 21.35 10.88
C THR A 107 -13.39 21.51 11.94
N ALA A 108 -13.75 21.43 13.23
CA ALA A 108 -12.78 21.57 14.31
C ALA A 108 -11.71 20.46 14.27
N ASP A 109 -12.09 19.25 13.89
CA ASP A 109 -11.16 18.13 13.78
C ASP A 109 -10.28 18.27 12.54
N GLN A 110 -10.83 18.77 11.42
CA GLN A 110 -10.04 19.07 10.22
C GLN A 110 -9.02 20.19 10.47
N GLU A 111 -9.40 21.26 11.19
CA GLU A 111 -8.49 22.32 11.62
C GLU A 111 -7.39 21.77 12.54
N ARG A 112 -7.74 20.86 13.46
CA ARG A 112 -6.77 20.20 14.34
C ARG A 112 -5.73 19.40 13.55
N ARG A 113 -6.17 18.64 12.53
CA ARG A 113 -5.27 17.93 11.62
C ARG A 113 -4.34 18.89 10.87
N GLN A 114 -4.85 20.02 10.39
CA GLN A 114 -4.02 21.03 9.73
C GLN A 114 -2.98 21.63 10.67
N LEU A 115 -3.32 21.87 11.94
CA LEU A 115 -2.36 22.32 12.96
C LEU A 115 -1.25 21.29 13.19
N ALA A 116 -1.58 20.00 13.23
CA ALA A 116 -0.58 18.94 13.34
C ALA A 116 0.31 18.83 12.09
N GLN A 117 -0.27 18.98 10.89
CA GLN A 117 0.48 19.02 9.62
C GLN A 117 1.44 20.21 9.58
N SER A 118 0.99 21.39 10.02
CA SER A 118 1.82 22.60 10.12
C SER A 118 2.97 22.43 11.11
N MET A 119 2.72 21.80 12.26
CA MET A 119 3.78 21.45 13.22
C MET A 119 4.82 20.51 12.59
N PHE A 120 4.39 19.50 11.83
CA PHE A 120 5.31 18.61 11.12
C PHE A 120 6.13 19.34 10.05
N ALA A 121 5.53 20.29 9.33
CA ALA A 121 6.25 21.12 8.38
C ALA A 121 7.36 21.95 9.08
N GLN A 122 7.06 22.53 10.23
CA GLN A 122 8.03 23.27 11.05
C GLN A 122 9.13 22.36 11.62
N LEU A 123 8.81 21.14 12.05
CA LEU A 123 9.82 20.15 12.46
C LEU A 123 10.72 19.75 11.28
N GLY A 124 10.15 19.55 10.09
CA GLY A 124 10.90 19.29 8.87
C GLY A 124 11.86 20.42 8.51
N GLU A 125 11.42 21.68 8.65
CA GLU A 125 12.28 22.85 8.48
C GLU A 125 13.41 22.87 9.52
N ALA A 126 13.07 22.70 10.80
CA ALA A 126 14.00 22.73 11.92
C ALA A 126 15.07 21.63 11.86
N THR A 127 14.84 20.54 11.10
CA THR A 127 15.76 19.40 10.94
C THR A 127 16.37 19.28 9.54
N SER A 128 15.97 20.14 8.60
CA SER A 128 16.39 20.09 7.19
C SER A 128 17.91 20.17 6.97
N TRP A 129 18.64 20.79 7.90
CA TRP A 129 20.08 20.98 7.84
C TRP A 129 20.91 19.75 8.24
N VAL A 130 20.31 18.78 8.92
CA VAL A 130 21.01 17.63 9.52
C VAL A 130 21.67 16.76 8.46
N GLN A 131 20.92 16.36 7.42
CA GLN A 131 21.45 15.52 6.34
C GLN A 131 22.61 16.22 5.58
N PRO A 132 22.46 17.47 5.09
CA PRO A 132 23.58 18.21 4.49
C PRO A 132 24.79 18.35 5.41
N GLU A 133 24.58 18.54 6.71
CA GLU A 133 25.67 18.69 7.66
C GLU A 133 26.41 17.37 7.90
N ILE A 134 25.71 16.25 8.06
CA ILE A 134 26.33 14.90 8.13
C ILE A 134 27.18 14.64 6.89
N LEU A 135 26.66 14.94 5.70
CA LEU A 135 27.39 14.77 4.44
C LEU A 135 28.65 15.66 4.37
N ARG A 136 28.59 16.87 4.94
CA ARG A 136 29.74 17.79 5.02
C ARG A 136 30.80 17.34 6.03
N VAL A 137 30.38 16.74 7.15
CA VAL A 137 31.28 16.13 8.15
C VAL A 137 32.04 14.95 7.54
N GLY A 138 31.38 14.20 6.65
CA GLY A 138 31.98 13.17 5.83
C GLY A 138 31.96 11.78 6.48
N GLU A 139 31.92 10.76 5.62
CA GLU A 139 31.80 9.34 5.99
C GLU A 139 32.84 8.89 7.01
N GLU A 140 34.13 9.15 6.76
CA GLU A 140 35.23 8.73 7.65
C GLU A 140 35.06 9.23 9.09
N THR A 141 34.64 10.49 9.26
CA THR A 141 34.43 11.10 10.58
C THR A 141 33.22 10.50 11.27
N ILE A 142 32.09 10.38 10.57
CA ILE A 142 30.85 9.82 11.13
C ILE A 142 31.06 8.36 11.54
N GLU A 143 31.76 7.57 10.73
CA GLU A 143 32.13 6.20 11.07
C GLU A 143 33.10 6.12 12.26
N SER A 144 34.01 7.09 12.43
CA SER A 144 34.84 7.19 13.65
C SER A 144 33.97 7.45 14.87
N TYR A 145 33.04 8.41 14.80
CA TYR A 145 32.14 8.72 15.91
C TYR A 145 31.30 7.52 16.32
N MET A 146 30.76 6.75 15.37
CA MET A 146 30.01 5.53 15.66
C MET A 146 30.86 4.43 16.34
N ARG A 147 32.17 4.40 16.09
CA ARG A 147 33.12 3.49 16.77
C ARG A 147 33.51 3.99 18.16
N GLU A 148 33.61 5.31 18.33
CA GLU A 148 34.00 5.96 19.58
C GLU A 148 32.88 5.98 20.62
N ASP A 149 31.64 6.24 20.21
CA ASP A 149 30.47 6.32 21.09
C ASP A 149 29.41 5.27 20.73
N PRO A 150 29.31 4.17 21.51
CA PRO A 150 28.33 3.11 21.28
C PRO A 150 26.87 3.58 21.26
N ARG A 151 26.54 4.73 21.84
CA ARG A 151 25.17 5.26 21.83
C ARG A 151 24.70 5.61 20.42
N LEU A 152 25.62 5.94 19.50
CA LEU A 152 25.31 6.22 18.10
C LEU A 152 24.88 4.99 17.31
N GLN A 153 25.07 3.77 17.83
CA GLN A 153 24.59 2.55 17.17
C GLN A 153 23.08 2.52 17.01
N ARG A 154 22.33 3.21 17.89
CA ARG A 154 20.90 3.46 17.75
C ARG A 154 20.52 4.15 16.42
N PHE A 155 21.41 4.97 15.87
CA PHE A 155 21.20 5.74 14.64
C PHE A 155 22.03 5.21 13.45
N ALA A 156 22.68 4.05 13.60
CA ALA A 156 23.62 3.51 12.61
C ALA A 156 23.00 3.37 11.22
N TYR A 157 21.78 2.81 11.15
CA TYR A 157 21.05 2.65 9.90
C TYR A 157 20.78 4.00 9.22
N GLN A 158 20.26 4.98 9.97
CA GLN A 158 19.94 6.31 9.44
C GLN A 158 21.21 7.05 8.96
N LEU A 159 22.29 6.98 9.73
CA LEU A 159 23.57 7.60 9.36
C LEU A 159 24.15 6.95 8.09
N GLY A 160 24.15 5.61 8.04
CA GLY A 160 24.58 4.87 6.86
C GLY A 160 23.75 5.19 5.62
N ASP A 161 22.42 5.30 5.75
CA ASP A 161 21.54 5.65 4.64
C ASP A 161 21.76 7.10 4.16
N ILE A 162 22.01 8.04 5.07
CA ILE A 162 22.39 9.41 4.72
C ILE A 162 23.69 9.44 3.91
N LEU A 163 24.72 8.75 4.40
CA LEU A 163 26.03 8.69 3.74
C LEU A 163 25.95 8.00 2.38
N ARG A 164 25.16 6.94 2.26
CA ARG A 164 24.89 6.26 0.99
C ARG A 164 24.29 7.20 -0.05
N ASN A 165 23.46 8.16 0.36
CA ASN A 165 22.87 9.18 -0.52
C ASN A 165 23.85 10.28 -0.96
N ALA A 166 25.10 10.32 -0.47
CA ALA A 166 26.07 11.36 -0.80
C ALA A 166 26.28 11.56 -2.31
N PRO A 167 26.44 10.52 -3.16
CA PRO A 167 26.64 10.68 -4.60
C PRO A 167 25.41 11.27 -5.33
N HIS A 168 24.24 11.25 -4.68
CA HIS A 168 22.96 11.66 -5.25
C HIS A 168 22.38 12.92 -4.57
N THR A 169 23.17 13.52 -3.68
CA THR A 169 22.86 14.79 -3.02
C THR A 169 23.63 15.91 -3.70
N LEU A 170 22.90 16.94 -4.14
CA LEU A 170 23.49 18.07 -4.86
C LEU A 170 24.08 19.09 -3.88
N GLY A 171 24.80 20.08 -4.42
CA GLY A 171 25.25 21.23 -3.64
C GLY A 171 24.07 22.08 -3.13
N ASP A 172 24.31 22.85 -2.07
CA ASP A 172 23.29 23.63 -1.36
C ASP A 172 22.38 24.47 -2.28
N GLU A 173 22.96 25.15 -3.29
CA GLU A 173 22.21 25.96 -4.25
C GLU A 173 21.25 25.13 -5.11
N ALA A 174 21.70 23.97 -5.58
CA ALA A 174 20.90 23.09 -6.42
C ALA A 174 19.79 22.40 -5.60
N GLU A 175 20.09 21.93 -4.39
CA GLU A 175 19.06 21.37 -3.49
C GLU A 175 18.00 22.40 -3.12
N ALA A 176 18.41 23.64 -2.79
CA ALA A 176 17.48 24.73 -2.51
C ALA A 176 16.62 25.06 -3.73
N THR A 177 17.22 25.07 -4.92
CA THR A 177 16.48 25.29 -6.17
C THR A 177 15.43 24.20 -6.40
N LEU A 178 15.78 22.92 -6.25
CA LEU A 178 14.82 21.82 -6.37
C LEU A 178 13.70 21.93 -5.34
N ALA A 179 14.01 22.35 -4.11
CA ALA A 179 13.00 22.56 -3.07
C ALA A 179 11.99 23.65 -3.43
N TYR A 180 12.42 24.77 -4.05
CA TYR A 180 11.52 25.85 -4.49
C TYR A 180 10.49 25.38 -5.54
N PHE A 181 10.86 24.42 -6.38
CA PHE A 181 9.98 23.87 -7.42
C PHE A 181 9.21 22.62 -6.98
N SER A 182 9.34 22.16 -5.73
CA SER A 182 8.67 20.95 -5.23
C SER A 182 7.15 20.95 -5.46
N GLN A 183 6.48 22.09 -5.24
CA GLN A 183 5.05 22.23 -5.51
C GLN A 183 4.70 22.21 -7.00
N SER A 184 5.59 22.70 -7.85
CA SER A 184 5.43 22.60 -9.31
C SER A 184 5.63 21.15 -9.78
N PHE A 185 6.59 20.43 -9.18
CA PHE A 185 6.84 19.02 -9.47
C PHE A 185 5.69 18.10 -9.04
N SER A 186 4.94 18.45 -7.98
CA SER A 186 3.78 17.69 -7.51
C SER A 186 2.47 18.02 -8.26
N ALA A 187 2.41 19.17 -8.95
CA ALA A 187 1.20 19.65 -9.62
C ALA A 187 0.52 18.62 -10.56
N PRO A 188 1.23 17.79 -11.36
CA PRO A 188 0.58 16.77 -12.18
C PRO A 188 -0.33 15.82 -11.39
N SER A 189 0.10 15.35 -10.22
CA SER A 189 -0.70 14.45 -9.39
C SER A 189 -1.95 15.15 -8.84
N SER A 190 -1.83 16.42 -8.44
CA SER A 190 -2.97 17.21 -7.96
C SER A 190 -3.98 17.49 -9.08
N ILE A 191 -3.50 17.85 -10.27
CA ILE A 191 -4.35 18.09 -11.45
C ILE A 191 -5.08 16.81 -11.83
N TYR A 192 -4.37 15.68 -11.90
CA TYR A 192 -4.98 14.38 -12.15
C TYR A 192 -6.10 14.07 -11.16
N SER A 193 -5.84 14.25 -9.85
CA SER A 193 -6.83 14.00 -8.81
C SER A 193 -8.09 14.86 -8.98
N MET A 194 -7.95 16.13 -9.36
CA MET A 194 -9.11 17.01 -9.63
C MET A 194 -9.90 16.55 -10.86
N VAL A 195 -9.22 16.20 -11.95
CA VAL A 195 -9.85 15.68 -13.16
C VAL A 195 -10.63 14.40 -12.86
N ALA A 196 -9.98 13.41 -12.24
CA ALA A 196 -10.55 12.09 -11.99
C ALA A 196 -11.73 12.11 -11.01
N ASN A 197 -11.61 12.90 -9.93
CA ASN A 197 -12.53 12.83 -8.79
C ASN A 197 -13.59 13.94 -8.77
N SER A 198 -13.42 15.03 -9.54
CA SER A 198 -14.31 16.20 -9.49
C SER A 198 -14.81 16.64 -10.87
N ASP A 199 -13.91 16.85 -11.84
CA ASP A 199 -14.25 17.68 -13.01
C ASP A 199 -14.94 16.91 -14.14
N ILE A 200 -14.71 15.60 -14.26
CA ILE A 200 -15.35 14.79 -15.29
C ILE A 200 -16.87 14.74 -15.03
N PRO A 201 -17.70 15.19 -16.00
CA PRO A 201 -19.15 15.13 -15.90
C PRO A 201 -19.61 13.71 -16.24
N TRP A 202 -19.50 12.80 -15.27
CA TRP A 202 -19.87 11.40 -15.40
C TRP A 202 -21.32 11.22 -15.88
N PRO A 203 -21.58 10.33 -16.85
CA PRO A 203 -22.90 10.14 -17.43
C PRO A 203 -23.85 9.42 -16.45
N GLU A 204 -25.16 9.63 -16.64
CA GLU A 204 -26.20 8.77 -16.07
C GLU A 204 -26.58 7.68 -17.07
N VAL A 205 -26.69 6.44 -16.59
CA VAL A 205 -27.08 5.28 -17.39
C VAL A 205 -28.30 4.63 -16.74
N GLU A 206 -29.32 4.34 -17.55
CA GLU A 206 -30.45 3.51 -17.15
C GLU A 206 -30.13 2.05 -17.45
N PHE A 207 -30.12 1.22 -16.41
CA PHE A 207 -29.83 -0.20 -16.50
C PHE A 207 -31.07 -1.04 -16.77
N SER A 208 -30.86 -2.30 -17.14
CA SER A 208 -31.92 -3.24 -17.49
C SER A 208 -33.00 -3.43 -16.42
N THR A 209 -32.69 -3.13 -15.17
CA THR A 209 -33.62 -3.15 -14.03
C THR A 209 -34.52 -1.91 -13.92
N GLY A 210 -34.35 -0.93 -14.81
CA GLY A 210 -34.99 0.39 -14.74
C GLY A 210 -34.33 1.34 -13.75
N GLN A 211 -33.22 0.94 -13.11
CA GLN A 211 -32.46 1.79 -12.21
C GLN A 211 -31.54 2.71 -13.02
N THR A 212 -31.64 4.02 -12.78
CA THR A 212 -30.66 4.99 -13.27
C THR A 212 -29.54 5.20 -12.25
N ALA A 213 -28.29 5.25 -12.70
CA ALA A 213 -27.17 5.63 -11.85
C ALA A 213 -26.12 6.45 -12.60
N ARG A 214 -25.45 7.33 -11.85
CA ARG A 214 -24.26 8.04 -12.30
C ARG A 214 -23.09 7.06 -12.37
N ILE A 215 -22.39 7.01 -13.49
CA ILE A 215 -21.22 6.13 -13.70
C ILE A 215 -19.93 6.92 -13.43
N ASP A 216 -19.79 7.37 -12.18
CA ASP A 216 -18.51 7.79 -11.62
C ASP A 216 -17.71 6.58 -11.12
N ALA A 217 -16.61 6.76 -10.40
CA ALA A 217 -15.79 5.64 -9.91
C ALA A 217 -16.58 4.66 -9.02
N GLN A 218 -17.51 5.15 -8.20
CA GLN A 218 -18.35 4.31 -7.33
C GLN A 218 -19.42 3.59 -8.15
N GLY A 219 -20.09 4.32 -9.06
CA GLY A 219 -21.05 3.73 -9.99
C GLY A 219 -20.42 2.64 -10.84
N TYR A 220 -19.27 2.92 -11.46
CA TYR A 220 -18.51 1.94 -12.23
C TYR A 220 -18.16 0.71 -11.38
N SER A 221 -17.62 0.90 -10.17
CA SER A 221 -17.25 -0.20 -9.27
C SER A 221 -18.43 -1.12 -8.94
N ARG A 222 -19.62 -0.55 -8.75
CA ARG A 222 -20.85 -1.30 -8.50
C ARG A 222 -21.35 -2.03 -9.75
N TYR A 223 -21.54 -1.32 -10.86
CA TYR A 223 -22.24 -1.87 -12.03
C TYR A 223 -21.36 -2.77 -12.90
N ARG A 224 -20.02 -2.62 -12.85
CA ARG A 224 -19.08 -3.54 -13.51
C ARG A 224 -19.13 -4.97 -12.94
N ALA A 225 -19.62 -5.12 -11.71
CA ALA A 225 -19.82 -6.41 -11.04
C ALA A 225 -21.27 -6.94 -11.16
N SER A 226 -22.13 -6.27 -11.95
CA SER A 226 -23.52 -6.67 -12.12
C SER A 226 -23.64 -8.13 -12.59
N PRO A 227 -24.61 -8.91 -12.06
CA PRO A 227 -24.89 -10.25 -12.60
C PRO A 227 -25.39 -10.18 -14.05
N ILE A 228 -25.95 -9.03 -14.48
CA ILE A 228 -26.49 -8.83 -15.83
C ILE A 228 -25.37 -8.38 -16.76
N ARG A 229 -25.01 -9.23 -17.73
CA ARG A 229 -23.89 -8.99 -18.66
C ARG A 229 -24.02 -7.69 -19.46
N GLU A 230 -25.22 -7.36 -19.92
CA GLU A 230 -25.46 -6.13 -20.67
C GLU A 230 -25.25 -4.88 -19.80
N ASP A 231 -25.65 -4.93 -18.52
CA ASP A 231 -25.40 -3.82 -17.59
C ASP A 231 -23.90 -3.63 -17.32
N ARG A 232 -23.14 -4.73 -17.23
CA ARG A 232 -21.66 -4.64 -17.13
C ARG A 232 -21.09 -3.90 -18.34
N LYS A 233 -21.45 -4.33 -19.55
CA LYS A 233 -20.96 -3.72 -20.78
C LYS A 233 -21.34 -2.24 -20.88
N GLN A 234 -22.59 -1.90 -20.57
CA GLN A 234 -23.05 -0.50 -20.55
C GLN A 234 -22.27 0.35 -19.56
N ALA A 235 -22.00 -0.15 -18.36
CA ALA A 235 -21.18 0.55 -17.36
C ALA A 235 -19.73 0.77 -17.85
N PHE A 236 -19.12 -0.25 -18.46
CA PHE A 236 -17.80 -0.14 -19.05
C PHE A 236 -17.74 0.89 -20.19
N ASP A 237 -18.65 0.79 -21.15
CA ASP A 237 -18.66 1.66 -22.32
C ASP A 237 -18.93 3.12 -21.93
N ALA A 238 -19.84 3.35 -20.99
CA ALA A 238 -20.11 4.69 -20.47
C ALA A 238 -18.90 5.28 -19.73
N PHE A 239 -18.26 4.50 -18.85
CA PHE A 239 -17.13 4.96 -18.06
C PHE A 239 -15.90 5.25 -18.93
N TRP A 240 -15.50 4.28 -19.76
CA TRP A 240 -14.31 4.40 -20.60
C TRP A 240 -14.53 5.33 -21.79
N GLY A 241 -15.75 5.39 -22.32
CA GLY A 241 -16.16 6.39 -23.31
C GLY A 241 -15.94 7.79 -22.78
N LYS A 242 -16.32 8.03 -21.52
CA LYS A 242 -16.12 9.33 -20.90
C LYS A 242 -14.64 9.65 -20.69
N TRP A 243 -13.85 8.69 -20.19
CA TRP A 243 -12.40 8.86 -20.06
C TRP A 243 -11.70 9.17 -21.40
N GLN A 244 -12.12 8.53 -22.50
CA GLN A 244 -11.55 8.74 -23.83
C GLN A 244 -11.63 10.20 -24.28
N GLU A 245 -12.71 10.92 -23.94
CA GLU A 245 -12.85 12.37 -24.22
C GLU A 245 -11.74 13.22 -23.57
N TYR A 246 -11.16 12.75 -22.45
CA TYR A 246 -10.13 13.43 -21.68
C TYR A 246 -8.72 12.90 -21.92
N ARG A 247 -8.55 11.93 -22.84
CA ARG A 247 -7.29 11.22 -23.11
C ARG A 247 -6.09 12.13 -23.33
N ASN A 248 -6.26 13.20 -24.10
CA ASN A 248 -5.16 14.11 -24.41
C ASN A 248 -4.72 14.94 -23.18
N THR A 249 -5.69 15.39 -22.37
CA THR A 249 -5.42 16.14 -21.14
C THR A 249 -4.72 15.24 -20.12
N THR A 250 -5.28 14.06 -19.84
CA THR A 250 -4.68 13.10 -18.90
C THR A 250 -3.30 12.64 -19.38
N GLY A 251 -3.14 12.44 -20.69
CA GLY A 251 -1.86 12.08 -21.30
C GLY A 251 -0.79 13.15 -21.16
N THR A 252 -1.18 14.42 -21.27
CA THR A 252 -0.27 15.56 -21.03
C THR A 252 0.12 15.64 -19.56
N VAL A 253 -0.82 15.41 -18.64
CA VAL A 253 -0.58 15.44 -17.20
C VAL A 253 0.39 14.34 -16.77
N ILE A 254 0.17 13.07 -17.17
CA ILE A 254 1.10 11.99 -16.84
C ILE A 254 2.47 12.19 -17.51
N ASN A 255 2.53 12.65 -18.77
CA ASN A 255 3.81 12.95 -19.41
C ASN A 255 4.59 14.03 -18.65
N ALA A 256 3.93 15.07 -18.14
CA ALA A 256 4.58 16.09 -17.29
C ALA A 256 5.15 15.48 -15.99
N HIS A 257 4.43 14.54 -15.38
CA HIS A 257 4.94 13.79 -14.22
C HIS A 257 6.18 12.97 -14.60
N LEU A 258 6.12 12.17 -15.67
CA LEU A 258 7.23 11.33 -16.12
C LEU A 258 8.49 12.15 -16.43
N GLN A 259 8.34 13.25 -17.20
CA GLN A 259 9.43 14.18 -17.53
C GLN A 259 10.06 14.79 -16.27
N THR A 260 9.24 15.13 -15.28
CA THR A 260 9.72 15.65 -13.99
C THR A 260 10.56 14.61 -13.26
N GLN A 261 10.10 13.36 -13.18
CA GLN A 261 10.86 12.31 -12.50
C GLN A 261 12.17 11.98 -13.22
N VAL A 262 12.16 11.89 -14.55
CA VAL A 262 13.37 11.67 -15.36
C VAL A 262 14.37 12.81 -15.19
N ALA A 263 13.90 14.07 -15.19
CA ALA A 263 14.76 15.22 -14.94
C ALA A 263 15.37 15.18 -13.53
N LEU A 264 14.58 14.83 -12.51
CA LEU A 264 15.07 14.70 -11.13
C LEU A 264 16.06 13.54 -10.95
N ALA A 265 15.85 12.40 -11.62
CA ALA A 265 16.79 11.28 -11.61
C ALA A 265 18.15 11.69 -12.21
N LYS A 266 18.12 12.31 -13.40
CA LYS A 266 19.33 12.84 -14.06
C LYS A 266 20.03 13.92 -13.22
N ALA A 267 19.26 14.85 -12.66
CA ALA A 267 19.80 15.91 -11.81
C ALA A 267 20.53 15.33 -10.60
N ARG A 268 19.99 14.25 -10.00
CA ARG A 268 20.58 13.52 -8.86
C ARG A 268 21.53 12.39 -9.25
N HIS A 269 22.07 12.42 -10.47
CA HIS A 269 23.11 11.49 -10.93
C HIS A 269 22.70 10.01 -10.89
N PHE A 270 21.42 9.70 -11.11
CA PHE A 270 20.95 8.35 -11.40
C PHE A 270 20.89 8.11 -12.91
N ASP A 271 21.16 6.88 -13.33
CA ASP A 271 21.09 6.45 -14.74
C ASP A 271 19.65 6.31 -15.22
N SER A 272 18.71 6.01 -14.32
CA SER A 272 17.27 5.88 -14.62
C SER A 272 16.38 6.21 -13.42
N VAL A 273 15.09 6.43 -13.67
CA VAL A 273 14.08 6.54 -12.62
C VAL A 273 13.97 5.24 -11.82
N LEU A 274 14.04 4.08 -12.48
CA LEU A 274 14.03 2.77 -11.81
C LEU A 274 15.16 2.64 -10.79
N GLU A 275 16.39 2.98 -11.19
CA GLU A 275 17.54 2.95 -10.28
C GLU A 275 17.30 3.87 -9.08
N ARG A 276 16.83 5.10 -9.30
CA ARG A 276 16.54 6.05 -8.22
C ARG A 276 15.50 5.52 -7.23
N GLU A 277 14.39 5.01 -7.72
CA GLU A 277 13.29 4.54 -6.85
C GLU A 277 13.72 3.33 -6.02
N LEU A 278 14.42 2.37 -6.63
CA LEU A 278 14.91 1.19 -5.92
C LEU A 278 16.06 1.53 -4.97
N PHE A 279 16.88 2.53 -5.30
CA PHE A 279 17.96 2.99 -4.43
C PHE A 279 17.43 3.50 -3.10
N GLN A 280 16.25 4.12 -3.02
CA GLN A 280 15.73 4.66 -1.76
C GLN A 280 15.66 3.60 -0.66
N ASP A 281 15.25 2.37 -1.01
CA ASP A 281 15.14 1.22 -0.11
C ASP A 281 16.29 0.21 -0.28
N ASN A 282 17.35 0.57 -1.01
CA ASN A 282 18.49 -0.29 -1.33
C ASN A 282 18.05 -1.65 -1.91
N LEU A 283 17.08 -1.60 -2.82
CA LEU A 283 16.57 -2.77 -3.51
C LEU A 283 17.39 -3.06 -4.76
N PRO A 284 17.80 -4.32 -5.01
CA PRO A 284 18.43 -4.68 -6.27
C PRO A 284 17.44 -4.56 -7.45
N PRO A 285 17.83 -3.96 -8.59
CA PRO A 285 17.02 -3.91 -9.82
C PRO A 285 16.48 -5.26 -10.30
N GLU A 286 17.19 -6.33 -9.96
CA GLU A 286 16.81 -7.71 -10.24
C GLU A 286 15.45 -8.09 -9.67
N ILE A 287 15.01 -7.52 -8.53
CA ILE A 287 13.68 -7.80 -7.97
C ILE A 287 12.58 -7.39 -8.96
N TYR A 288 12.68 -6.17 -9.49
CA TYR A 288 11.70 -5.63 -10.43
C TYR A 288 11.71 -6.41 -11.75
N ARG A 289 12.91 -6.64 -12.30
CA ARG A 289 13.07 -7.30 -13.61
C ARG A 289 12.68 -8.78 -13.55
N THR A 290 12.99 -9.47 -12.46
CA THR A 290 12.64 -10.88 -12.26
C THR A 290 11.14 -11.05 -12.08
N LEU A 291 10.48 -10.17 -11.31
CA LEU A 291 9.02 -10.14 -11.20
C LEU A 291 8.37 -10.09 -12.59
N VAL A 292 8.70 -9.07 -13.39
CA VAL A 292 8.10 -8.88 -14.72
C VAL A 292 8.38 -10.09 -15.62
N ALA A 293 9.61 -10.62 -15.60
CA ALA A 293 9.99 -11.76 -16.43
C ALA A 293 9.25 -13.05 -16.06
N GLU A 294 9.13 -13.37 -14.78
CA GLU A 294 8.47 -14.61 -14.33
C GLU A 294 6.94 -14.52 -14.43
N VAL A 295 6.34 -13.36 -14.17
CA VAL A 295 4.89 -13.14 -14.41
C VAL A 295 4.55 -13.31 -15.89
N ASN A 296 5.40 -12.80 -16.79
CA ASN A 296 5.22 -13.00 -18.23
C ASN A 296 5.28 -14.48 -18.64
N LYS A 297 6.20 -15.25 -18.06
CA LYS A 297 6.25 -16.71 -18.25
C LYS A 297 5.02 -17.41 -17.65
N GLY A 298 4.42 -16.82 -16.62
CA GLY A 298 3.20 -17.29 -15.96
C GLY A 298 1.89 -16.97 -16.68
N LEU A 299 1.88 -16.15 -17.73
CA LEU A 299 0.65 -15.78 -18.45
C LEU A 299 -0.22 -16.96 -18.92
N PRO A 300 0.32 -18.12 -19.36
CA PRO A 300 -0.50 -19.28 -19.66
C PRO A 300 -1.37 -19.76 -18.48
N THR A 301 -0.89 -19.60 -17.24
CA THR A 301 -1.66 -19.91 -16.02
C THR A 301 -2.81 -18.91 -15.84
N LEU A 302 -2.56 -17.63 -16.06
CA LEU A 302 -3.60 -16.60 -16.04
C LEU A 302 -4.66 -16.85 -17.14
N HIS A 303 -4.23 -17.25 -18.34
CA HIS A 303 -5.14 -17.58 -19.43
C HIS A 303 -5.99 -18.82 -19.14
N ARG A 304 -5.41 -19.84 -18.50
CA ARG A 304 -6.16 -20.99 -18.00
C ARG A 304 -7.24 -20.56 -17.01
N TYR A 305 -6.92 -19.63 -16.10
CA TYR A 305 -7.89 -19.09 -15.17
C TYR A 305 -9.06 -18.39 -15.87
N PHE A 306 -8.78 -17.57 -16.87
CA PHE A 306 -9.85 -16.96 -17.68
C PHE A 306 -10.73 -18.01 -18.36
N GLY A 307 -10.15 -19.09 -18.87
CA GLY A 307 -10.92 -20.22 -19.40
C GLY A 307 -11.82 -20.90 -18.34
N LEU A 308 -11.32 -21.12 -17.12
CA LEU A 308 -12.12 -21.64 -16.01
C LEU A 308 -13.27 -20.69 -15.66
N ARG A 309 -12.97 -19.40 -15.50
CA ARG A 309 -13.94 -18.34 -15.24
C ARG A 309 -15.04 -18.29 -16.30
N GLN A 310 -14.67 -18.36 -17.59
CA GLN A 310 -15.64 -18.39 -18.68
C GLN A 310 -16.62 -19.56 -18.52
N ARG A 311 -16.12 -20.77 -18.24
CA ARG A 311 -16.95 -21.96 -18.03
C ARG A 311 -17.88 -21.81 -16.83
N MET A 312 -17.37 -21.31 -15.69
CA MET A 312 -18.16 -21.12 -14.47
C MET A 312 -19.27 -20.09 -14.65
N LEU A 313 -19.04 -19.04 -15.44
CA LEU A 313 -20.05 -18.03 -15.76
C LEU A 313 -21.02 -18.47 -16.87
N GLY A 314 -20.82 -19.64 -17.49
CA GLY A 314 -21.66 -20.16 -18.57
C GLY A 314 -21.63 -19.30 -19.83
N LEU A 315 -20.48 -18.70 -20.17
CA LEU A 315 -20.35 -17.78 -21.30
C LEU A 315 -19.73 -18.45 -22.53
N ASP A 316 -20.28 -18.18 -23.72
CA ASP A 316 -19.72 -18.66 -25.00
C ASP A 316 -18.41 -17.93 -25.37
N ASP A 317 -18.29 -16.68 -24.97
CA ASP A 317 -17.11 -15.82 -25.13
C ASP A 317 -16.85 -15.03 -23.85
N LEU A 318 -15.59 -14.70 -23.58
CA LEU A 318 -15.22 -13.89 -22.41
C LEU A 318 -14.71 -12.52 -22.86
N HIS A 319 -15.34 -11.45 -22.38
CA HIS A 319 -14.90 -10.08 -22.61
C HIS A 319 -14.28 -9.48 -21.35
N TYR A 320 -13.54 -8.39 -21.49
CA TYR A 320 -12.92 -7.71 -20.36
C TYR A 320 -13.91 -7.27 -19.26
N TYR A 321 -15.14 -6.90 -19.67
CA TYR A 321 -16.23 -6.55 -18.74
C TYR A 321 -16.85 -7.76 -18.02
N ASP A 322 -16.41 -8.99 -18.32
CA ASP A 322 -16.85 -10.21 -17.63
C ASP A 322 -15.89 -10.63 -16.50
N LEU A 323 -14.82 -9.85 -16.24
CA LEU A 323 -13.76 -10.18 -15.28
C LEU A 323 -14.01 -9.71 -13.83
N TYR A 324 -15.14 -9.04 -13.57
CA TYR A 324 -15.45 -8.47 -12.25
C TYR A 324 -16.73 -8.96 -11.55
N PRO A 325 -17.72 -9.63 -12.17
CA PRO A 325 -18.78 -10.25 -11.38
C PRO A 325 -18.21 -11.37 -10.48
N PRO A 326 -18.86 -11.69 -9.36
CA PRO A 326 -18.45 -12.81 -8.52
C PRO A 326 -18.49 -14.12 -9.30
N LEU A 327 -17.51 -15.01 -9.08
CA LEU A 327 -17.51 -16.37 -9.65
C LEU A 327 -18.56 -17.25 -8.99
N VAL A 328 -18.63 -17.15 -7.67
CA VAL A 328 -19.58 -17.81 -6.79
C VAL A 328 -20.06 -16.74 -5.83
N SER A 329 -21.33 -16.77 -5.47
CA SER A 329 -21.90 -15.89 -4.45
C SER A 329 -22.21 -16.73 -3.23
N LEU A 330 -21.89 -16.22 -2.05
CA LEU A 330 -22.18 -16.89 -0.80
C LEU A 330 -23.20 -16.07 -0.01
N ASP A 331 -24.30 -16.72 0.41
CA ASP A 331 -25.30 -16.13 1.32
C ASP A 331 -24.90 -16.42 2.77
N LYS A 332 -23.75 -15.88 3.18
CA LYS A 332 -23.18 -16.03 4.54
C LYS A 332 -22.73 -14.67 5.04
N GLU A 333 -23.22 -14.31 6.22
CA GLU A 333 -22.85 -13.08 6.90
C GLU A 333 -21.57 -13.31 7.72
N PHE A 334 -20.65 -12.36 7.64
CA PHE A 334 -19.41 -12.35 8.40
C PHE A 334 -19.39 -11.12 9.29
N ASP A 335 -20.31 -11.03 10.25
CA ASP A 335 -20.37 -9.90 11.18
C ASP A 335 -19.05 -9.69 11.94
N PHE A 336 -18.91 -8.57 12.65
CA PHE A 336 -17.64 -8.23 13.31
C PHE A 336 -17.17 -9.27 14.34
N ASP A 337 -18.08 -9.85 15.13
CA ASP A 337 -17.72 -10.85 16.15
C ASP A 337 -17.32 -12.19 15.52
N THR A 338 -18.06 -12.62 14.50
CA THR A 338 -17.74 -13.78 13.66
C THR A 338 -16.39 -13.59 12.99
N SER A 339 -16.15 -12.38 12.46
CA SER A 339 -14.88 -12.05 11.80
C SER A 339 -13.69 -12.17 12.75
N LYS A 340 -13.83 -11.68 14.00
CA LYS A 340 -12.77 -11.78 15.02
C LYS A 340 -12.48 -13.24 15.37
N ALA A 341 -13.53 -14.03 15.60
CA ALA A 341 -13.40 -15.44 15.94
C ALA A 341 -12.65 -16.21 14.83
N ILE A 342 -13.11 -16.08 13.58
CA ILE A 342 -12.49 -16.74 12.42
C ILE A 342 -11.04 -16.29 12.25
N THR A 343 -10.75 -15.00 12.40
CA THR A 343 -9.38 -14.48 12.28
C THR A 343 -8.46 -15.12 13.32
N LEU A 344 -8.87 -15.18 14.59
CA LEU A 344 -8.07 -15.78 15.66
C LEU A 344 -7.88 -17.29 15.46
N GLU A 345 -8.93 -18.00 15.00
CA GLU A 345 -8.85 -19.42 14.66
C GLU A 345 -7.87 -19.68 13.51
N ALA A 346 -7.94 -18.90 12.44
CA ALA A 346 -7.01 -18.99 11.32
C ALA A 346 -5.57 -18.72 11.76
N MET A 347 -5.34 -17.70 12.59
CA MET A 347 -4.01 -17.36 13.10
C MET A 347 -3.44 -18.34 14.12
N SER A 348 -4.19 -19.37 14.53
CA SER A 348 -3.65 -20.47 15.36
C SER A 348 -2.45 -21.17 14.70
N THR A 349 -2.36 -21.14 13.36
CA THR A 349 -1.19 -21.66 12.63
C THR A 349 0.11 -20.91 12.94
N LEU A 350 0.05 -19.70 13.51
CA LEU A 350 1.20 -18.88 13.92
C LEU A 350 1.60 -19.10 15.39
N GLY A 351 0.92 -20.03 16.07
CA GLY A 351 1.19 -20.47 17.44
C GLY A 351 0.54 -19.61 18.53
N ASN A 352 0.49 -20.16 19.75
CA ASN A 352 -0.26 -19.59 20.88
C ASN A 352 0.14 -18.15 21.22
N GLU A 353 1.44 -17.83 21.19
CA GLU A 353 1.93 -16.47 21.46
C GLU A 353 1.26 -15.43 20.55
N TRP A 354 1.07 -15.76 19.27
CA TRP A 354 0.41 -14.88 18.31
C TRP A 354 -1.06 -14.67 18.70
N VAL A 355 -1.78 -15.77 18.88
CA VAL A 355 -3.21 -15.76 19.19
C VAL A 355 -3.49 -15.05 20.52
N GLU A 356 -2.70 -15.30 21.56
CA GLU A 356 -2.84 -14.64 22.86
C GLU A 356 -2.67 -13.12 22.74
N ARG A 357 -1.64 -12.68 22.00
CA ARG A 357 -1.38 -11.26 21.78
C ARG A 357 -2.49 -10.59 20.96
N GLN A 358 -2.90 -11.21 19.85
CA GLN A 358 -3.95 -10.67 18.99
C GLN A 358 -5.31 -10.67 19.71
N THR A 359 -5.60 -11.70 20.51
CA THR A 359 -6.82 -11.76 21.35
C THR A 359 -6.84 -10.63 22.37
N ALA A 360 -5.73 -10.43 23.09
CA ALA A 360 -5.61 -9.33 24.05
C ALA A 360 -5.84 -7.98 23.37
N ALA A 361 -5.24 -7.75 22.20
CA ALA A 361 -5.40 -6.54 21.42
C ALA A 361 -6.84 -6.33 20.90
N MET A 362 -7.47 -7.36 20.31
CA MET A 362 -8.85 -7.32 19.82
C MET A 362 -9.90 -7.16 20.93
N SER A 363 -9.55 -7.47 22.19
CA SER A 363 -10.41 -7.24 23.35
C SER A 363 -10.47 -5.77 23.79
N GLN A 364 -9.55 -4.94 23.29
CA GLN A 364 -9.50 -3.51 23.58
C GLN A 364 -10.20 -2.69 22.48
N ARG A 365 -10.40 -1.39 22.75
CA ARG A 365 -11.01 -0.44 21.81
C ARG A 365 -9.97 0.14 20.84
N TRP A 366 -9.32 -0.72 20.05
CA TRP A 366 -8.30 -0.30 19.08
C TRP A 366 -8.85 -0.09 17.66
N MET A 367 -10.08 -0.55 17.40
CA MET A 367 -10.72 -0.54 16.08
C MET A 367 -11.87 0.47 15.99
N HIS A 368 -12.00 1.15 14.85
CA HIS A 368 -13.22 1.83 14.44
C HIS A 368 -13.87 1.09 13.26
N VAL A 369 -14.94 0.34 13.53
CA VAL A 369 -15.32 -0.84 12.72
C VAL A 369 -16.22 -0.54 11.52
N HIS A 370 -17.43 -0.03 11.76
CA HIS A 370 -18.46 0.04 10.72
C HIS A 370 -18.39 1.32 9.88
N PRO A 371 -18.90 1.30 8.64
CA PRO A 371 -19.10 2.50 7.84
C PRO A 371 -20.11 3.44 8.48
N GLN A 372 -19.79 4.72 8.46
CA GLN A 372 -20.67 5.79 8.92
C GLN A 372 -20.54 7.00 8.02
N ARG A 373 -21.59 7.83 7.99
CA ARG A 373 -21.60 9.06 7.22
C ARG A 373 -20.46 9.98 7.66
N GLY A 374 -19.62 10.38 6.70
CA GLY A 374 -18.53 11.31 6.92
C GLY A 374 -17.22 10.65 7.35
N LYS A 375 -17.22 9.39 7.77
CA LYS A 375 -15.98 8.67 8.08
C LYS A 375 -15.13 8.45 6.83
N ARG A 376 -13.82 8.45 7.03
CA ARG A 376 -12.87 8.09 5.99
C ARG A 376 -13.18 6.69 5.43
N SER A 377 -13.20 6.58 4.10
CA SER A 377 -13.40 5.31 3.39
C SER A 377 -12.15 4.41 3.43
N GLY A 378 -12.31 3.15 3.03
CA GLY A 378 -11.24 2.14 3.01
C GLY A 378 -10.97 1.53 4.38
N ALA A 379 -9.78 0.99 4.57
CA ALA A 379 -9.28 0.52 5.85
C ALA A 379 -7.81 0.91 6.00
N TYR A 380 -7.31 1.00 7.23
CA TYR A 380 -5.88 1.15 7.51
C TYR A 380 -5.57 0.83 8.98
N MET A 381 -4.28 0.57 9.25
CA MET A 381 -3.67 0.58 10.56
C MET A 381 -2.76 1.80 10.72
N ASN A 382 -2.93 2.57 11.79
CA ASN A 382 -2.08 3.71 12.16
C ASN A 382 -1.06 3.32 13.25
N PRO A 383 0.25 3.34 12.96
CA PRO A 383 1.30 3.00 13.92
C PRO A 383 1.89 4.22 14.65
N GLY A 384 1.43 5.45 14.35
CA GLY A 384 2.22 6.67 14.58
C GLY A 384 2.41 7.08 16.05
N ALA A 385 1.68 6.48 16.99
CA ALA A 385 1.89 6.66 18.42
C ALA A 385 2.77 5.53 18.99
N TYR A 386 4.08 5.56 18.70
CA TYR A 386 5.05 4.50 19.05
C TYR A 386 4.99 4.01 20.52
N ASP A 387 4.78 4.93 21.47
CA ASP A 387 4.71 4.61 22.91
C ASP A 387 3.33 4.03 23.33
N VAL A 388 2.43 3.80 22.38
CA VAL A 388 1.07 3.30 22.53
C VAL A 388 0.87 2.15 21.54
N HIS A 389 -0.28 1.49 21.58
CA HIS A 389 -0.67 0.49 20.60
C HIS A 389 -1.09 1.12 19.25
N PRO A 390 -1.11 0.34 18.14
CA PRO A 390 -1.67 0.79 16.88
C PRO A 390 -3.20 0.94 16.94
N PHE A 391 -3.75 1.73 16.03
CA PHE A 391 -5.19 1.91 15.84
C PHE A 391 -5.61 1.43 14.45
N VAL A 392 -6.78 0.79 14.35
CA VAL A 392 -7.26 0.23 13.08
C VAL A 392 -8.58 0.89 12.69
N LEU A 393 -8.65 1.46 11.49
CA LEU A 393 -9.91 1.90 10.89
C LEU A 393 -10.37 0.83 9.90
N LEU A 394 -11.62 0.39 10.02
CA LEU A 394 -12.28 -0.49 9.06
C LEU A 394 -13.51 0.21 8.47
N ASN A 395 -14.04 -0.30 7.38
CA ASN A 395 -15.40 -0.04 6.93
C ASN A 395 -16.06 -1.40 6.68
N HIS A 396 -16.29 -2.12 7.77
CA HIS A 396 -16.72 -3.51 7.76
C HIS A 396 -18.23 -3.63 7.46
N ASN A 397 -18.56 -4.28 6.35
CA ASN A 397 -19.91 -4.45 5.78
C ASN A 397 -20.47 -5.87 5.99
N ASP A 398 -19.99 -6.59 7.00
CA ASP A 398 -20.48 -7.93 7.36
C ASP A 398 -20.36 -8.97 6.23
N ASP A 399 -19.37 -8.80 5.35
CA ASP A 399 -19.07 -9.69 4.23
C ASP A 399 -17.65 -10.28 4.32
N TYR A 400 -17.38 -11.29 3.48
CA TYR A 400 -16.07 -11.95 3.44
C TYR A 400 -14.92 -11.00 3.11
N VAL A 401 -15.18 -9.99 2.28
CA VAL A 401 -14.18 -8.96 1.93
C VAL A 401 -13.79 -8.16 3.17
N SER A 402 -14.76 -7.82 4.02
CA SER A 402 -14.55 -7.11 5.27
C SER A 402 -13.81 -7.95 6.30
N LEU A 403 -14.09 -9.25 6.38
CA LEU A 403 -13.30 -10.21 7.17
C LEU A 403 -11.84 -10.27 6.67
N SER A 404 -11.61 -10.46 5.37
CA SER A 404 -10.26 -10.49 4.79
C SER A 404 -9.51 -9.18 5.03
N THR A 405 -10.19 -8.04 4.86
CA THR A 405 -9.64 -6.71 5.12
C THR A 405 -9.26 -6.56 6.60
N MET A 406 -10.07 -7.07 7.52
CA MET A 406 -9.73 -7.04 8.94
C MET A 406 -8.48 -7.90 9.23
N ALA A 407 -8.36 -9.09 8.65
CA ALA A 407 -7.16 -9.92 8.79
C ALA A 407 -5.92 -9.21 8.22
N HIS A 408 -6.06 -8.51 7.08
CA HIS A 408 -5.02 -7.67 6.49
C HIS A 408 -4.52 -6.60 7.46
N GLU A 409 -5.43 -5.78 8.00
CA GLU A 409 -5.06 -4.69 8.92
C GLU A 409 -4.47 -5.21 10.23
N TRP A 410 -4.90 -6.39 10.70
CA TRP A 410 -4.28 -7.03 11.85
C TRP A 410 -2.88 -7.56 11.56
N GLY A 411 -2.56 -7.93 10.31
CA GLY A 411 -1.18 -8.23 9.92
C GLY A 411 -0.28 -7.00 10.09
N HIS A 412 -0.74 -5.81 9.69
CA HIS A 412 -0.03 -4.56 9.95
C HIS A 412 0.07 -4.24 11.45
N ALA A 413 -1.02 -4.41 12.21
CA ALA A 413 -1.04 -4.13 13.64
C ALA A 413 -0.06 -5.05 14.40
N MET A 414 -0.05 -6.34 14.08
CA MET A 414 0.88 -7.30 14.67
C MET A 414 2.33 -7.02 14.26
N HIS A 415 2.59 -6.63 13.02
CA HIS A 415 3.93 -6.17 12.60
C HIS A 415 4.40 -4.99 13.46
N THR A 416 3.56 -3.96 13.63
CA THR A 416 3.86 -2.80 14.48
C THR A 416 4.15 -3.21 15.91
N LEU A 417 3.33 -4.08 16.51
CA LEU A 417 3.52 -4.55 17.88
C LEU A 417 4.84 -5.30 18.07
N TYR A 418 5.19 -6.18 17.13
CA TYR A 418 6.46 -6.92 17.18
C TYR A 418 7.67 -6.01 16.93
N ALA A 419 7.56 -5.06 16.01
CA ALA A 419 8.63 -4.11 15.71
C ALA A 419 8.88 -3.18 16.91
N ALA A 420 7.82 -2.57 17.48
CA ALA A 420 7.94 -1.65 18.62
C ALA A 420 8.44 -2.34 19.90
N GLU A 421 8.19 -3.64 20.06
CA GLU A 421 8.75 -4.41 21.18
C GLU A 421 10.26 -4.65 21.04
N ALA A 422 10.75 -4.82 19.81
CA ALA A 422 12.11 -5.27 19.55
C ALA A 422 13.08 -4.16 19.09
N GLN A 423 12.55 -3.04 18.60
CA GLN A 423 13.32 -1.93 18.02
C GLN A 423 13.06 -0.63 18.77
N PRO A 424 14.06 0.26 18.92
CA PRO A 424 13.81 1.63 19.32
C PRO A 424 12.96 2.38 18.28
N PHE A 425 12.40 3.54 18.67
CA PHE A 425 11.62 4.42 17.78
C PHE A 425 12.26 4.63 16.41
N ASP A 426 13.58 4.81 16.38
CA ASP A 426 14.38 5.12 15.18
C ASP A 426 14.38 4.01 14.13
N THR A 427 14.20 2.75 14.54
CA THR A 427 14.24 1.57 13.68
C THR A 427 12.98 0.71 13.77
N ALA A 428 11.96 1.13 14.52
CA ALA A 428 10.70 0.40 14.60
C ALA A 428 9.83 0.56 13.35
N ASN A 429 9.91 1.70 12.67
CA ASN A 429 9.20 1.90 11.41
C ASN A 429 9.91 1.16 10.27
N TYR A 430 9.16 0.38 9.51
CA TYR A 430 9.65 -0.46 8.41
C TYR A 430 9.35 0.16 7.04
N ALA A 431 10.10 -0.24 6.02
CA ALA A 431 9.85 0.17 4.64
C ALA A 431 8.50 -0.39 4.15
N ILE A 432 7.82 0.35 3.26
CA ILE A 432 6.57 -0.11 2.62
C ILE A 432 6.74 -1.49 1.98
N PHE A 433 7.90 -1.73 1.36
CA PHE A 433 8.24 -3.02 0.76
C PHE A 433 8.10 -4.20 1.73
N LEU A 434 8.35 -3.99 3.03
CA LEU A 434 8.10 -5.00 4.08
C LEU A 434 6.71 -4.89 4.69
N ALA A 435 6.08 -3.70 4.68
CA ALA A 435 4.82 -3.43 5.37
C ALA A 435 3.67 -4.33 4.89
N GLU A 436 3.61 -4.60 3.59
CA GLU A 436 2.55 -5.39 2.93
C GLU A 436 2.75 -6.90 3.06
N ILE A 437 3.94 -7.37 3.49
CA ILE A 437 4.22 -8.81 3.60
C ILE A 437 3.36 -9.46 4.70
N PRO A 438 3.31 -8.95 5.95
CA PRO A 438 2.56 -9.60 7.02
C PRO A 438 1.05 -9.52 6.82
N SER A 439 0.55 -8.40 6.31
CA SER A 439 -0.87 -8.22 6.02
C SER A 439 -1.33 -9.19 4.93
N THR A 440 -0.60 -9.29 3.82
CA THR A 440 -0.88 -10.28 2.77
C THR A 440 -0.71 -11.72 3.26
N SER A 441 0.28 -11.99 4.12
CA SER A 441 0.47 -13.32 4.71
C SER A 441 -0.73 -13.76 5.54
N LEU A 442 -1.32 -12.83 6.31
CA LEU A 442 -2.49 -13.11 7.15
C LEU A 442 -3.74 -13.38 6.31
N GLU A 443 -3.91 -12.68 5.19
CA GLU A 443 -4.96 -13.01 4.22
C GLU A 443 -4.78 -14.42 3.63
N LEU A 444 -3.55 -14.84 3.34
CA LEU A 444 -3.28 -16.19 2.83
C LEU A 444 -3.55 -17.27 3.87
N VAL A 445 -3.17 -17.02 5.14
CA VAL A 445 -3.50 -17.91 6.28
C VAL A 445 -5.01 -18.03 6.44
N LEU A 446 -5.74 -16.90 6.41
CA LEU A 446 -7.19 -16.87 6.47
C LEU A 446 -7.80 -17.63 5.29
N GLN A 447 -7.36 -17.36 4.07
CA GLN A 447 -7.87 -17.99 2.86
C GLN A 447 -7.71 -19.52 2.89
N ASP A 448 -6.55 -20.03 3.32
CA ASP A 448 -6.34 -21.46 3.49
C ASP A 448 -7.22 -22.05 4.60
N TYR A 449 -7.36 -21.35 5.74
CA TYR A 449 -8.26 -21.76 6.81
C TYR A 449 -9.71 -21.90 6.31
N MET A 450 -10.21 -20.90 5.56
CA MET A 450 -11.57 -20.91 5.05
C MET A 450 -11.80 -22.02 4.03
N VAL A 451 -10.83 -22.29 3.15
CA VAL A 451 -10.91 -23.44 2.22
C VAL A 451 -10.95 -24.77 2.97
N LYS A 452 -10.09 -24.95 3.99
CA LYS A 452 -10.04 -26.19 4.78
C LYS A 452 -11.29 -26.45 5.61
N ASN A 453 -11.97 -25.38 6.05
CA ASN A 453 -13.15 -25.45 6.89
C ASN A 453 -14.47 -25.14 6.15
N ALA A 454 -14.45 -25.09 4.82
CA ALA A 454 -15.66 -24.89 4.02
C ALA A 454 -16.69 -26.01 4.29
N GLU A 455 -17.94 -25.63 4.51
CA GLU A 455 -19.02 -26.56 4.88
C GLU A 455 -19.65 -27.26 3.66
N SER A 456 -19.38 -26.73 2.47
CA SER A 456 -19.90 -27.25 1.20
C SER A 456 -18.94 -26.98 0.04
N ASP A 457 -19.15 -27.68 -1.08
CA ASP A 457 -18.41 -27.43 -2.32
C ASP A 457 -18.63 -26.01 -2.85
N GLU A 458 -19.81 -25.43 -2.66
CA GLU A 458 -20.10 -24.04 -3.04
C GLU A 458 -19.29 -23.04 -2.21
N GLU A 459 -19.25 -23.21 -0.88
CA GLU A 459 -18.39 -22.42 0.00
C GLU A 459 -16.91 -22.58 -0.39
N ARG A 460 -16.49 -23.81 -0.66
CA ARG A 460 -15.11 -24.12 -1.05
C ARG A 460 -14.73 -23.43 -2.36
N LEU A 461 -15.59 -23.51 -3.38
CA LEU A 461 -15.41 -22.82 -4.66
C LEU A 461 -15.41 -21.29 -4.49
N PHE A 462 -16.20 -20.74 -3.56
CA PHE A 462 -16.18 -19.31 -3.24
C PHE A 462 -14.82 -18.85 -2.69
N TYR A 463 -14.25 -19.57 -1.72
CA TYR A 463 -12.95 -19.21 -1.14
C TYR A 463 -11.79 -19.44 -2.12
N LEU A 464 -11.80 -20.54 -2.88
CA LEU A 464 -10.83 -20.80 -3.94
C LEU A 464 -10.91 -19.75 -5.06
N GLY A 465 -12.13 -19.40 -5.49
CA GLY A 465 -12.35 -18.34 -6.48
C GLY A 465 -11.88 -16.97 -5.99
N SER A 466 -12.10 -16.65 -4.71
CA SER A 466 -11.56 -15.44 -4.09
C SER A 466 -10.03 -15.41 -4.10
N ALA A 467 -9.38 -16.56 -3.87
CA ALA A 467 -7.93 -16.68 -3.95
C ALA A 467 -7.41 -16.43 -5.38
N LEU A 468 -8.06 -16.99 -6.39
CA LEU A 468 -7.70 -16.76 -7.81
C LEU A 468 -7.89 -15.29 -8.21
N GLU A 469 -8.94 -14.62 -7.74
CA GLU A 469 -9.13 -13.19 -7.98
C GLU A 469 -8.07 -12.32 -7.30
N SER A 470 -7.64 -12.68 -6.08
CA SER A 470 -6.53 -12.01 -5.41
C SER A 470 -5.22 -12.17 -6.21
N LEU A 471 -4.91 -13.39 -6.69
CA LEU A 471 -3.73 -13.63 -7.53
C LEU A 471 -3.82 -12.87 -8.87
N ARG A 472 -4.99 -12.82 -9.51
CA ARG A 472 -5.17 -12.04 -10.73
C ARG A 472 -4.92 -10.55 -10.49
N THR A 473 -5.52 -9.98 -9.44
CA THR A 473 -5.58 -8.52 -9.25
C THR A 473 -4.35 -7.95 -8.53
N THR A 474 -3.67 -8.74 -7.68
CA THR A 474 -2.51 -8.30 -6.91
C THR A 474 -1.18 -8.77 -7.53
N PHE A 475 -1.10 -9.99 -8.06
CA PHE A 475 0.13 -10.50 -8.69
C PHE A 475 0.22 -10.09 -10.17
N PHE A 476 -0.71 -10.55 -11.00
CA PHE A 476 -0.62 -10.33 -12.45
C PHE A 476 -0.91 -8.88 -12.86
N ARG A 477 -2.01 -8.30 -12.38
CA ARG A 477 -2.43 -6.94 -12.78
C ARG A 477 -1.47 -5.86 -12.28
N GLN A 478 -0.99 -5.94 -11.03
CA GLN A 478 -0.01 -4.97 -10.53
C GLN A 478 1.33 -5.10 -11.26
N THR A 479 1.72 -6.31 -11.66
CA THR A 479 2.91 -6.50 -12.50
C THR A 479 2.71 -5.94 -13.90
N MET A 480 1.53 -6.07 -14.50
CA MET A 480 1.20 -5.40 -15.77
C MET A 480 1.33 -3.88 -15.64
N PHE A 481 0.88 -3.31 -14.52
CA PHE A 481 1.03 -1.88 -14.25
C PHE A 481 2.49 -1.48 -14.05
N ALA A 482 3.28 -2.30 -13.35
CA ALA A 482 4.71 -2.10 -13.20
C ALA A 482 5.41 -2.12 -14.58
N GLU A 483 5.16 -3.15 -15.40
CA GLU A 483 5.73 -3.26 -16.75
C GLU A 483 5.34 -2.06 -17.62
N PHE A 484 4.11 -1.57 -17.53
CA PHE A 484 3.65 -0.37 -18.21
C PHE A 484 4.38 0.89 -17.75
N GLU A 485 4.45 1.11 -16.44
CA GLU A 485 5.09 2.27 -15.84
C GLU A 485 6.59 2.34 -16.17
N LEU A 486 7.29 1.19 -16.11
CA LEU A 486 8.67 1.10 -16.55
C LEU A 486 8.80 1.46 -18.05
N ALA A 487 7.93 0.94 -18.91
CA ALA A 487 7.96 1.26 -20.34
C ALA A 487 7.76 2.76 -20.62
N LEU A 488 6.89 3.43 -19.85
CA LEU A 488 6.69 4.88 -19.94
C LEU A 488 7.95 5.67 -19.55
N TYR A 489 8.58 5.33 -18.42
CA TYR A 489 9.82 5.99 -18.00
C TYR A 489 10.95 5.76 -19.01
N GLU A 490 11.15 4.52 -19.45
CA GLU A 490 12.20 4.19 -20.42
C GLU A 490 11.98 4.92 -21.76
N ALA A 491 10.73 5.10 -22.21
CA ALA A 491 10.42 5.91 -23.39
C ALA A 491 10.84 7.38 -23.22
N VAL A 492 10.49 8.00 -22.09
CA VAL A 492 10.91 9.38 -21.79
C VAL A 492 12.43 9.51 -21.66
N GLU A 493 13.08 8.53 -21.04
CA GLU A 493 14.54 8.50 -20.87
C GLU A 493 15.26 8.45 -22.23
N ARG A 494 14.70 7.73 -23.21
CA ARG A 494 15.16 7.70 -24.61
C ARG A 494 14.81 8.96 -25.42
N GLY A 495 14.05 9.90 -24.84
CA GLY A 495 13.63 11.13 -25.50
C GLY A 495 12.45 10.95 -26.46
N GLU A 496 11.68 9.89 -26.32
CA GLU A 496 10.48 9.64 -27.11
C GLU A 496 9.33 10.54 -26.64
N ALA A 497 8.45 10.93 -27.58
CA ALA A 497 7.28 11.73 -27.26
C ALA A 497 6.10 10.81 -26.86
N LEU A 498 5.47 11.11 -25.72
CA LEU A 498 4.29 10.39 -25.24
C LEU A 498 3.03 11.24 -25.39
N SER A 499 2.20 10.92 -26.37
CA SER A 499 0.83 11.44 -26.47
C SER A 499 -0.12 10.55 -25.68
N GLY A 500 -1.29 11.06 -25.30
CA GLY A 500 -2.33 10.24 -24.66
C GLY A 500 -2.76 9.04 -25.50
N GLU A 501 -2.68 9.15 -26.83
CA GLU A 501 -2.91 8.04 -27.76
C GLU A 501 -1.78 7.00 -27.70
N GLY A 502 -0.52 7.41 -27.81
CA GLY A 502 0.62 6.49 -27.72
C GLY A 502 0.69 5.76 -26.37
N ILE A 503 0.37 6.46 -25.28
CA ILE A 503 0.26 5.85 -23.94
C ILE A 503 -0.85 4.79 -23.92
N SER A 504 -1.99 5.06 -24.57
CA SER A 504 -3.11 4.11 -24.67
C SER A 504 -2.76 2.89 -25.52
N GLU A 505 -1.98 3.07 -26.59
CA GLU A 505 -1.48 1.98 -27.42
C GLU A 505 -0.51 1.08 -26.65
N MET A 506 0.49 1.66 -25.97
CA MET A 506 1.41 0.94 -25.09
C MET A 506 0.67 0.13 -24.02
N TYR A 507 -0.32 0.74 -23.38
CA TYR A 507 -1.16 0.04 -22.39
C TYR A 507 -1.95 -1.09 -23.04
N GLY A 508 -2.55 -0.84 -24.20
CA GLY A 508 -3.34 -1.81 -24.95
C GLY A 508 -2.55 -3.04 -25.37
N GLU A 509 -1.27 -2.89 -25.74
CA GLU A 509 -0.38 -4.03 -26.03
C GLU A 509 -0.20 -4.94 -24.81
N LEU A 510 0.06 -4.35 -23.64
CA LEU A 510 0.18 -5.08 -22.38
C LEU A 510 -1.15 -5.73 -21.98
N LEU A 511 -2.24 -4.96 -22.03
CA LEU A 511 -3.56 -5.45 -21.67
C LEU A 511 -3.95 -6.66 -22.52
N ARG A 512 -3.76 -6.59 -23.85
CA ARG A 512 -4.05 -7.69 -24.79
C ARG A 512 -3.15 -8.90 -24.54
N ARG A 513 -1.85 -8.71 -24.30
CA ARG A 513 -0.92 -9.80 -24.00
C ARG A 513 -1.26 -10.51 -22.68
N TYR A 514 -1.44 -9.76 -21.60
CA TYR A 514 -1.75 -10.33 -20.29
C TYR A 514 -3.07 -11.10 -20.29
N HIS A 515 -4.05 -10.67 -21.07
CA HIS A 515 -5.36 -11.31 -21.14
C HIS A 515 -5.52 -12.28 -22.32
N GLY A 516 -4.47 -12.52 -23.10
CA GLY A 516 -4.49 -13.51 -24.18
C GLY A 516 -5.47 -13.16 -25.31
N HIS A 517 -5.64 -11.87 -25.59
CA HIS A 517 -6.59 -11.37 -26.59
C HIS A 517 -6.35 -11.97 -27.97
N ASP A 518 -5.10 -11.93 -28.44
CA ASP A 518 -4.72 -12.45 -29.76
C ASP A 518 -4.81 -13.98 -29.84
N ALA A 519 -4.85 -14.66 -28.70
CA ALA A 519 -5.09 -16.10 -28.57
C ALA A 519 -6.59 -16.44 -28.41
N GLY A 520 -7.48 -15.43 -28.42
CA GLY A 520 -8.93 -15.60 -28.26
C GLY A 520 -9.40 -15.90 -26.83
N VAL A 521 -8.55 -15.65 -25.82
CA VAL A 521 -8.86 -15.95 -24.41
C VAL A 521 -9.81 -14.92 -23.81
N VAL A 522 -9.49 -13.63 -23.92
CA VAL A 522 -10.35 -12.52 -23.49
C VAL A 522 -10.47 -11.49 -24.62
N GLN A 523 -11.69 -11.16 -24.99
CA GLN A 523 -11.98 -10.09 -25.94
C GLN A 523 -11.87 -8.72 -25.26
N ILE A 524 -11.01 -7.86 -25.81
CA ILE A 524 -10.73 -6.51 -25.30
C ILE A 524 -11.11 -5.53 -26.39
N ALA A 525 -12.11 -4.69 -26.12
CA ALA A 525 -12.47 -3.59 -26.99
C ALA A 525 -11.39 -2.50 -26.94
N ASP A 526 -11.11 -1.85 -28.06
CA ASP A 526 -10.14 -0.74 -28.14
C ASP A 526 -10.45 0.39 -27.16
N LEU A 527 -11.72 0.57 -26.80
CA LEU A 527 -12.11 1.56 -25.80
C LEU A 527 -11.47 1.31 -24.43
N TYR A 528 -11.23 0.06 -24.05
CA TYR A 528 -10.78 -0.30 -22.69
C TYR A 528 -9.27 -0.16 -22.50
N ILE A 529 -8.50 0.06 -23.58
CA ILE A 529 -7.06 0.36 -23.48
C ILE A 529 -6.80 1.71 -22.79
N ASN A 530 -7.85 2.52 -22.60
CA ASN A 530 -7.84 3.78 -21.86
C ASN A 530 -7.79 3.60 -20.33
N GLU A 531 -7.75 2.37 -19.83
CA GLU A 531 -7.79 2.06 -18.39
C GLU A 531 -6.64 2.70 -17.60
N TRP A 532 -5.49 2.95 -18.21
CA TRP A 532 -4.38 3.64 -17.56
C TRP A 532 -4.77 5.01 -16.97
N MET A 533 -5.78 5.68 -17.54
CA MET A 533 -6.26 6.97 -17.06
C MET A 533 -7.00 6.91 -15.73
N PHE A 534 -7.44 5.74 -15.29
CA PHE A 534 -8.13 5.57 -14.02
C PHE A 534 -7.17 5.20 -12.87
N VAL A 535 -5.90 4.93 -13.17
CA VAL A 535 -4.94 4.41 -12.20
C VAL A 535 -4.13 5.56 -11.57
N PRO A 536 -4.42 5.98 -10.32
CA PRO A 536 -3.68 7.05 -9.65
C PRO A 536 -2.21 6.70 -9.36
N HIS A 537 -1.90 5.41 -9.24
CA HIS A 537 -0.58 4.94 -8.82
C HIS A 537 0.54 5.27 -9.80
N PHE A 538 0.24 5.58 -11.08
CA PHE A 538 1.24 6.05 -12.05
C PHE A 538 1.78 7.46 -11.74
N TYR A 539 1.27 8.11 -10.69
CA TYR A 539 1.81 9.35 -10.15
C TYR A 539 2.60 9.13 -8.84
N TYR A 540 2.79 7.89 -8.40
CA TYR A 540 3.40 7.53 -7.09
C TYR A 540 4.83 6.98 -7.23
N ASN A 541 5.46 7.13 -8.40
CA ASN A 541 6.83 6.72 -8.71
C ASN A 541 7.12 5.22 -8.48
N MET A 542 6.76 4.36 -9.43
CA MET A 542 7.15 2.94 -9.44
C MET A 542 6.78 2.18 -8.16
N TYR A 543 5.60 2.47 -7.60
CA TYR A 543 5.13 1.88 -6.34
C TYR A 543 4.47 0.51 -6.52
N VAL A 544 3.74 0.31 -7.62
CA VAL A 544 2.79 -0.81 -7.78
C VAL A 544 3.41 -2.21 -7.77
N PHE A 545 4.70 -2.34 -8.13
CA PHE A 545 5.38 -3.64 -8.10
C PHE A 545 5.43 -4.24 -6.69
N GLN A 546 5.38 -3.38 -5.66
CA GLN A 546 5.49 -3.79 -4.26
C GLN A 546 4.34 -4.69 -3.83
N TYR A 547 3.13 -4.51 -4.39
CA TYR A 547 2.00 -5.41 -4.14
C TYR A 547 2.28 -6.84 -4.60
N ALA A 548 2.78 -7.00 -5.83
CA ALA A 548 3.06 -8.31 -6.40
C ALA A 548 4.24 -8.99 -5.69
N THR A 549 5.28 -8.23 -5.31
CA THR A 549 6.40 -8.77 -4.52
C THR A 549 5.98 -9.16 -3.11
N SER A 550 5.09 -8.39 -2.47
CA SER A 550 4.60 -8.70 -1.13
C SER A 550 3.68 -9.92 -1.12
N GLN A 551 2.82 -10.08 -2.11
CA GLN A 551 2.04 -11.30 -2.28
C GLN A 551 2.93 -12.52 -2.55
N THR A 552 4.02 -12.34 -3.31
CA THR A 552 5.02 -13.38 -3.55
C THR A 552 5.73 -13.77 -2.26
N ALA A 553 6.25 -12.80 -1.51
CA ALA A 553 6.95 -13.03 -0.26
C ALA A 553 6.02 -13.67 0.79
N GLY A 554 4.80 -13.17 0.94
CA GLY A 554 3.81 -13.73 1.85
C GLY A 554 3.43 -15.17 1.50
N THR A 555 3.33 -15.48 0.21
CA THR A 555 3.10 -16.86 -0.25
C THR A 555 4.26 -17.78 0.13
N ALA A 556 5.50 -17.38 -0.15
CA ALA A 556 6.68 -18.18 0.19
C ALA A 556 6.85 -18.37 1.71
N LEU A 557 6.66 -17.31 2.51
CA LEU A 557 6.75 -17.40 3.97
C LEU A 557 5.66 -18.31 4.54
N TYR A 558 4.44 -18.24 4.00
CA TYR A 558 3.35 -19.11 4.40
C TYR A 558 3.61 -20.58 4.03
N GLU A 559 4.13 -20.86 2.83
CA GLU A 559 4.53 -22.21 2.43
C GLU A 559 5.58 -22.78 3.39
N ASN A 560 6.61 -21.99 3.76
CA ASN A 560 7.60 -22.39 4.76
C ASN A 560 6.95 -22.69 6.13
N ILE A 561 5.96 -21.91 6.57
CA ILE A 561 5.22 -22.17 7.83
C ILE A 561 4.51 -23.52 7.77
N VAL A 562 3.87 -23.84 6.63
CA VAL A 562 3.17 -25.11 6.44
C VAL A 562 4.14 -26.29 6.39
N GLU A 563 5.29 -26.14 5.74
CA GLU A 563 6.27 -27.22 5.53
C GLU A 563 7.20 -27.45 6.72
N GLU A 564 7.71 -26.38 7.33
CA GLU A 564 8.74 -26.44 8.38
C GLU A 564 8.16 -26.30 9.80
N GLY A 565 6.98 -25.69 9.94
CA GLY A 565 6.34 -25.44 11.23
C GLY A 565 7.05 -24.37 12.06
N GLN A 566 7.34 -24.67 13.34
CA GLN A 566 7.83 -23.68 14.32
C GLN A 566 9.07 -22.87 13.88
N PRO A 567 10.11 -23.45 13.25
CA PRO A 567 11.26 -22.68 12.76
C PRO A 567 10.87 -21.56 11.77
N ALA A 568 9.95 -21.84 10.84
CA ALA A 568 9.47 -20.84 9.89
C ALA A 568 8.58 -19.78 10.56
N ILE A 569 7.79 -20.16 11.56
CA ILE A 569 7.03 -19.21 12.40
C ILE A 569 7.98 -18.26 13.13
N ASP A 570 9.07 -18.78 13.69
CA ASP A 570 10.08 -17.98 14.40
C ASP A 570 10.80 -17.03 13.44
N ASN A 571 11.10 -17.48 12.22
CA ASN A 571 11.66 -16.63 11.15
C ASN A 571 10.69 -15.53 10.74
N PHE A 572 9.40 -15.84 10.57
CA PHE A 572 8.37 -14.85 10.27
C PHE A 572 8.26 -13.79 11.38
N LYS A 573 8.22 -14.19 12.65
CA LYS A 573 8.22 -13.25 13.78
C LYS A 573 9.52 -12.45 13.87
N THR A 574 10.65 -13.03 13.50
CA THR A 574 11.94 -12.33 13.44
C THR A 574 11.94 -11.24 12.37
N LEU A 575 11.32 -11.48 11.21
CA LEU A 575 11.06 -10.45 10.20
C LEU A 575 10.24 -9.31 10.77
N LEU A 576 9.16 -9.60 11.51
CA LEU A 576 8.33 -8.54 12.12
C LEU A 576 9.10 -7.73 13.18
N ARG A 577 9.88 -8.41 14.02
CA ARG A 577 10.72 -7.79 15.06
C ARG A 577 11.88 -6.97 14.48
N ALA A 578 12.22 -7.17 13.21
CA ALA A 578 13.30 -6.41 12.59
C ALA A 578 12.91 -4.94 12.37
N GLY A 579 11.63 -4.61 12.24
CA GLY A 579 11.18 -3.27 11.87
C GLY A 579 11.93 -2.76 10.64
N GLY A 580 12.44 -1.53 10.71
CA GLY A 580 13.38 -0.93 9.75
C GLY A 580 14.82 -0.88 10.23
N SER A 581 15.28 -1.88 11.01
CA SER A 581 16.66 -1.94 11.52
C SER A 581 17.74 -2.18 10.46
N ASP A 582 17.35 -2.56 9.24
CA ASP A 582 18.22 -2.85 8.12
C ASP A 582 17.47 -2.65 6.79
N TYR A 583 18.15 -2.78 5.67
CA TYR A 583 17.52 -2.69 4.36
C TYR A 583 16.52 -3.82 4.14
N PRO A 584 15.36 -3.52 3.53
CA PRO A 584 14.24 -4.45 3.40
C PRO A 584 14.61 -5.77 2.71
N ASN A 585 15.43 -5.72 1.66
CA ASN A 585 15.90 -6.94 1.00
C ASN A 585 16.76 -7.83 1.93
N GLN A 586 17.60 -7.24 2.79
CA GLN A 586 18.43 -7.99 3.73
C GLN A 586 17.60 -8.62 4.85
N ILE A 587 16.57 -7.92 5.32
CA ILE A 587 15.60 -8.46 6.29
C ILE A 587 14.87 -9.66 5.68
N LEU A 588 14.42 -9.54 4.43
CA LEU A 588 13.68 -10.59 3.74
C LEU A 588 14.54 -11.82 3.42
N LEU A 589 15.80 -11.62 2.99
CA LEU A 589 16.77 -12.70 2.79
C LEU A 589 17.01 -13.50 4.07
N ARG A 590 17.11 -12.81 5.23
CA ARG A 590 17.25 -13.47 6.54
C ARG A 590 16.01 -14.29 6.92
N ALA A 591 14.83 -13.92 6.42
CA ALA A 591 13.60 -14.69 6.57
C ALA A 591 13.47 -15.84 5.55
N GLY A 592 14.49 -16.05 4.70
CA GLY A 592 14.55 -17.17 3.75
C GLY A 592 13.94 -16.88 2.39
N VAL A 593 13.61 -15.63 2.06
CA VAL A 593 12.99 -15.27 0.78
C VAL A 593 13.91 -14.35 -0.02
N ASP A 594 14.30 -14.79 -1.22
CA ASP A 594 15.08 -14.02 -2.18
C ASP A 594 14.23 -13.63 -3.39
N LEU A 595 13.68 -12.41 -3.37
CA LEU A 595 12.88 -11.87 -4.47
C LEU A 595 13.71 -11.44 -5.68
N ALA A 596 15.05 -11.41 -5.60
CA ALA A 596 15.87 -11.25 -6.80
C ALA A 596 15.97 -12.57 -7.59
N SER A 597 15.57 -13.70 -6.99
CA SER A 597 15.57 -15.01 -7.62
C SER A 597 14.22 -15.36 -8.29
N PRO A 598 14.20 -16.23 -9.32
CA PRO A 598 12.96 -16.63 -9.97
C PRO A 598 12.00 -17.48 -9.13
N GLU A 599 12.51 -18.22 -8.14
CA GLU A 599 11.76 -19.32 -7.53
C GLU A 599 10.51 -18.87 -6.74
N PRO A 600 10.54 -17.80 -5.92
CA PRO A 600 9.34 -17.35 -5.21
C PRO A 600 8.18 -17.02 -6.16
N TYR A 601 8.46 -16.38 -7.30
CA TYR A 601 7.44 -16.05 -8.30
C TYR A 601 6.85 -17.30 -8.97
N ARG A 602 7.68 -18.33 -9.20
CA ARG A 602 7.21 -19.62 -9.75
C ARG A 602 6.35 -20.38 -8.75
N ALA A 603 6.63 -20.27 -7.45
CA ALA A 603 5.79 -20.86 -6.41
C ALA A 603 4.36 -20.30 -6.47
N VAL A 604 4.21 -18.97 -6.60
CA VAL A 604 2.90 -18.33 -6.77
C VAL A 604 2.15 -18.89 -7.99
N ILE A 605 2.83 -19.06 -9.13
CA ILE A 605 2.24 -19.64 -10.35
C ILE A 605 1.81 -21.09 -10.13
N ARG A 606 2.61 -21.90 -9.42
CA ARG A 606 2.24 -23.29 -9.08
C ARG A 606 1.03 -23.32 -8.14
N LYS A 607 0.99 -22.46 -7.13
CA LYS A 607 -0.15 -22.34 -6.21
C LYS A 607 -1.43 -21.98 -6.95
N MET A 608 -1.37 -21.04 -7.89
CA MET A 608 -2.53 -20.69 -8.73
C MET A 608 -3.04 -21.89 -9.54
N ASN A 609 -2.13 -22.70 -10.11
CA ASN A 609 -2.51 -23.93 -10.81
C ASN A 609 -3.14 -24.96 -9.88
N ALA A 610 -2.59 -25.18 -8.69
CA ALA A 610 -3.14 -26.13 -7.72
C ALA A 610 -4.57 -25.74 -7.29
N ILE A 611 -4.83 -24.44 -7.07
CA ILE A 611 -6.18 -23.93 -6.77
C ILE A 611 -7.14 -24.22 -7.94
N MET A 612 -6.72 -23.99 -9.18
CA MET A 612 -7.54 -24.33 -10.36
C MET A 612 -7.77 -25.83 -10.51
N ASP A 613 -6.76 -26.67 -10.26
CA ASP A 613 -6.88 -28.13 -10.30
C ASP A 613 -7.95 -28.60 -9.30
N GLU A 614 -7.95 -28.03 -8.09
CA GLU A 614 -8.93 -28.33 -7.05
C GLU A 614 -10.35 -27.90 -7.44
N MET A 615 -10.50 -26.66 -7.93
CA MET A 615 -11.80 -26.18 -8.41
C MET A 615 -12.34 -27.03 -9.57
N GLU A 616 -11.49 -27.41 -10.52
CA GLU A 616 -11.87 -28.26 -11.64
C GLU A 616 -12.26 -29.68 -11.19
N SER A 617 -11.65 -30.21 -10.13
CA SER A 617 -12.07 -31.48 -9.53
C SER A 617 -13.48 -31.39 -8.94
N ILE A 618 -13.76 -30.35 -8.14
CA ILE A 618 -15.08 -30.13 -7.53
C ILE A 618 -16.16 -29.99 -8.61
N LEU A 619 -15.88 -29.20 -9.65
CA LEU A 619 -16.80 -28.97 -10.77
C LEU A 619 -17.02 -30.21 -11.65
N ALA A 620 -16.11 -31.19 -11.65
CA ALA A 620 -16.28 -32.44 -12.39
C ALA A 620 -17.13 -33.48 -11.64
N GLU A 621 -17.24 -33.33 -10.31
CA GLU A 621 -18.05 -34.19 -9.44
C GLU A 621 -19.50 -33.70 -9.27
N SER A 622 -19.75 -32.43 -9.60
CA SER A 622 -21.06 -31.75 -9.62
C SER A 622 -21.80 -31.97 -10.93
#